data_AF-D7EYJ0-F1
#
_entry.id   AF-D7EYJ0-F1
#
_cell.length_a   1.000
_cell.length_b   1.000
_cell.length_c   1.000
_cell.angle_alpha   90.00
_cell.angle_beta   90.00
_cell.angle_gamma   90.00
#
_symmetry.space_group_name_H-M   'P 1'
#
loop_
_entity.id
_entity.type
_entity.pdbx_description
1 polymer ?
#
loop_
_entity_poly.entity_id
_entity_poly.type
_entity_poly.pdbx_seq_one_letter_code
_entity_poly.pdbx_strand_id
1 'polypeptide(L)'
;YQFPPMNPLWHGLLGLVIGVLGFVSIAGNGMVVYIFTTTKTLKTPSNILVVNLAFSDFCMMLVMAPPMVVNCYYETWVFGPLACQLYACAGSLFGCASIWTMTMIAFDRYNVIVKGIAAKPMTINGALLRVLGIWAFSLSWTIAPLFGWGRYVPEGNMTACGTDYFDKTWANRSYILFYSIACYYMPLFLIIYSYFFIVQ
;
A
#
# COMPACT_ATOMS: atom_id res chain seq x y z
N TYR A 1 1.27 13.20 -26.05
CA TYR A 1 1.63 12.44 -27.27
C TYR A 1 3.06 12.73 -27.71
N GLN A 2 4.07 12.47 -26.86
CA GLN A 2 5.49 12.64 -27.20
C GLN A 2 6.25 11.32 -27.34
N PHE A 3 5.58 10.19 -27.15
CA PHE A 3 6.17 8.85 -27.22
C PHE A 3 5.37 7.97 -28.18
N PRO A 4 6.02 7.08 -28.95
CA PRO A 4 5.33 6.09 -29.77
C PRO A 4 4.53 5.12 -28.89
N PRO A 5 3.48 4.48 -29.43
CA PRO A 5 2.75 3.44 -28.72
C PRO A 5 3.67 2.30 -28.33
N MET A 6 3.43 1.73 -27.15
CA MET A 6 4.19 0.59 -26.65
C MET A 6 3.87 -0.66 -27.50
N ASN A 7 4.84 -1.55 -27.67
CA ASN A 7 4.62 -2.79 -28.43
C ASN A 7 3.53 -3.63 -27.75
N PRO A 8 2.53 -4.17 -28.47
CA PRO A 8 1.48 -5.04 -27.93
C PRO A 8 1.98 -6.21 -27.07
N LEU A 9 3.17 -6.74 -27.39
CA LEU A 9 3.81 -7.80 -26.59
C LEU A 9 4.06 -7.37 -25.14
N TRP A 10 4.43 -6.11 -24.90
CA TRP A 10 4.65 -5.60 -23.54
C TRP A 10 3.34 -5.47 -22.76
N HIS A 11 2.25 -5.08 -23.42
CA HIS A 11 0.93 -5.05 -22.81
C HIS A 11 0.48 -6.47 -22.40
N GLY A 12 0.66 -7.46 -23.29
CA GLY A 12 0.38 -8.86 -22.98
C GLY A 12 1.23 -9.42 -21.83
N LEU A 13 2.53 -9.11 -21.82
CA LEU A 13 3.44 -9.53 -20.76
C LEU A 13 3.07 -8.90 -19.41
N LEU A 14 2.78 -7.60 -19.39
CA LEU A 14 2.34 -6.90 -18.17
C LEU A 14 1.03 -7.48 -17.63
N GLY A 15 0.06 -7.72 -18.51
CA GLY A 15 -1.22 -8.35 -18.16
C GLY A 15 -1.05 -9.75 -17.57
N LEU A 16 -0.16 -10.57 -18.15
CA LEU A 16 0.14 -11.89 -17.62
C LEU A 16 0.81 -11.81 -16.24
N VAL A 17 1.83 -10.96 -16.10
CA VAL A 17 2.58 -10.80 -14.84
C VAL A 17 1.66 -10.32 -13.73
N ILE A 18 0.85 -9.28 -13.96
CA ILE A 18 -0.07 -8.78 -12.93
C ILE A 18 -1.19 -9.79 -12.63
N GLY A 19 -1.64 -10.56 -13.62
CA GLY A 19 -2.60 -11.65 -13.40
C GLY A 19 -2.04 -12.74 -12.48
N VAL A 20 -0.78 -13.17 -12.71
CA VAL A 20 -0.10 -14.16 -11.86
C VAL A 20 0.15 -13.60 -10.46
N LEU A 21 0.70 -12.39 -10.36
CA LEU A 21 0.94 -11.74 -9.06
C LEU A 21 -0.36 -11.52 -8.28
N GLY A 22 -1.42 -11.11 -8.98
CA GLY A 22 -2.75 -10.94 -8.41
C GLY A 22 -3.28 -12.25 -7.83
N PHE A 23 -3.22 -13.35 -8.59
CA PHE A 23 -3.63 -14.67 -8.11
C PHE A 23 -2.83 -15.11 -6.88
N VAL A 24 -1.50 -15.02 -6.95
CA VAL A 24 -0.61 -15.42 -5.84
C VAL A 24 -0.88 -14.58 -4.60
N SER A 25 -1.01 -13.26 -4.74
CA SER A 25 -1.26 -12.37 -3.62
C SER A 25 -2.63 -12.59 -2.99
N ILE A 26 -3.69 -12.70 -3.80
CA ILE A 26 -5.06 -12.94 -3.30
C ILE A 26 -5.14 -14.28 -2.56
N ALA A 27 -4.58 -15.35 -3.13
CA ALA A 27 -4.56 -16.67 -2.49
C ALA A 27 -3.69 -16.68 -1.23
N GLY A 28 -2.46 -16.16 -1.31
CA GLY A 28 -1.49 -16.15 -0.21
C GLY A 28 -1.95 -15.30 0.96
N ASN A 29 -2.29 -14.03 0.71
CA ASN A 29 -2.77 -13.13 1.76
C ASN A 29 -4.15 -13.55 2.28
N GLY A 30 -5.02 -14.09 1.42
CA GLY A 30 -6.29 -14.68 1.84
C GLY A 30 -6.11 -15.85 2.81
N MET A 31 -5.14 -16.74 2.54
CA MET A 31 -4.78 -17.83 3.44
C MET A 31 -4.25 -17.33 4.79
N VAL A 32 -3.40 -16.30 4.79
CA VAL A 32 -2.89 -15.67 6.03
C VAL A 32 -4.05 -15.10 6.85
N VAL A 33 -4.93 -14.30 6.24
CA VAL A 33 -6.10 -13.75 6.92
C VAL A 33 -6.99 -14.88 7.47
N TYR A 34 -7.22 -15.95 6.71
CA TYR A 34 -8.01 -17.09 7.14
C TYR A 34 -7.40 -17.83 8.36
N ILE A 35 -6.11 -18.17 8.32
CA ILE A 35 -5.44 -18.94 9.39
C ILE A 35 -5.42 -18.16 10.70
N PHE A 36 -5.05 -16.88 10.65
CA PHE A 36 -4.89 -16.06 11.85
C PHE A 36 -6.25 -15.65 12.46
N THR A 37 -7.33 -15.65 11.68
CA THR A 37 -8.69 -15.36 12.19
C THR A 37 -9.42 -16.60 12.71
N THR A 38 -9.14 -17.79 12.18
CA THR A 38 -9.76 -19.05 12.63
C THR A 38 -9.04 -19.67 13.82
N THR A 39 -7.72 -19.56 13.92
CA THR A 39 -6.92 -20.21 14.96
C THR A 39 -6.86 -19.39 16.25
N LYS A 40 -7.52 -19.85 17.32
CA LYS A 40 -7.60 -19.12 18.61
C LYS A 40 -6.22 -18.81 19.23
N THR A 41 -5.27 -19.73 19.13
CA THR A 41 -3.91 -19.56 19.71
C THR A 41 -3.10 -18.46 19.03
N LEU A 42 -3.45 -18.09 17.79
CA LEU A 42 -2.77 -17.06 17.01
C LEU A 42 -3.38 -15.66 17.18
N LYS A 43 -4.44 -15.50 17.97
CA LYS A 43 -5.12 -14.21 18.20
C LYS A 43 -4.40 -13.35 19.23
N THR A 44 -3.15 -12.98 18.92
CA THR A 44 -2.32 -12.12 19.76
C THR A 44 -2.34 -10.67 19.24
N PRO A 45 -2.06 -9.67 20.10
CA PRO A 45 -2.02 -8.25 19.69
C PRO A 45 -1.05 -7.97 18.52
N SER A 46 0.13 -8.58 18.52
CA SER A 46 1.10 -8.44 17.42
C SER A 46 0.58 -9.04 16.11
N ASN A 47 -0.14 -10.17 16.18
CA ASN A 47 -0.69 -10.83 15.00
C ASN A 47 -1.85 -10.05 14.37
N ILE A 48 -2.52 -9.15 15.10
CA ILE A 48 -3.52 -8.24 14.52
C ILE A 48 -2.87 -7.31 13.48
N LEU A 49 -1.63 -6.85 13.72
CA LEU A 49 -0.90 -6.05 12.73
C LEU A 49 -0.54 -6.87 11.50
N VAL A 50 -0.14 -8.13 11.67
CA VAL A 50 0.15 -9.05 10.54
C VAL A 50 -1.11 -9.31 9.71
N VAL A 51 -2.25 -9.50 10.36
CA VAL A 51 -3.55 -9.64 9.67
C VAL A 51 -3.91 -8.36 8.92
N ASN A 52 -3.68 -7.18 9.49
CA ASN A 52 -3.93 -5.91 8.81
C ASN A 52 -3.07 -5.74 7.55
N LEU A 53 -1.80 -6.14 7.62
CA LEU A 53 -0.90 -6.13 6.47
C LEU A 53 -1.41 -7.07 5.36
N ALA A 54 -1.71 -8.32 5.69
CA ALA A 54 -2.22 -9.28 4.73
C ALA A 54 -3.56 -8.83 4.13
N PHE A 55 -4.43 -8.23 4.95
CA PHE A 55 -5.69 -7.66 4.48
C PHE A 55 -5.48 -6.49 3.51
N SER A 56 -4.52 -5.60 3.79
CA SER A 56 -4.16 -4.49 2.89
C SER A 56 -3.65 -5.00 1.55
N ASP A 57 -2.71 -5.95 1.55
CA ASP A 57 -2.12 -6.50 0.32
C ASP A 57 -3.13 -7.34 -0.50
N PHE A 58 -4.03 -8.06 0.19
CA PHE A 58 -5.16 -8.74 -0.44
C PHE A 58 -6.08 -7.75 -1.16
N CYS A 59 -6.50 -6.69 -0.48
CA CYS A 59 -7.38 -5.68 -1.06
C CYS A 59 -6.70 -4.92 -2.20
N MET A 60 -5.40 -4.61 -2.07
CA MET A 60 -4.62 -3.97 -3.12
C MET A 60 -4.69 -4.76 -4.42
N MET A 61 -4.39 -6.06 -4.37
CA MET A 61 -4.39 -6.89 -5.58
C MET A 61 -5.80 -7.20 -6.09
N LEU A 62 -6.79 -7.31 -5.19
CA LEU A 62 -8.18 -7.48 -5.59
C LEU A 62 -8.71 -6.25 -6.36
N VAL A 63 -8.35 -5.04 -5.94
CA VAL A 63 -8.83 -3.79 -6.56
C VAL A 63 -8.01 -3.41 -7.79
N MET A 64 -6.70 -3.63 -7.79
CA MET A 64 -5.82 -3.16 -8.86
C MET A 64 -5.60 -4.19 -9.98
N ALA A 65 -5.48 -5.48 -9.67
CA ALA A 65 -5.12 -6.47 -10.69
C ALA A 65 -6.20 -6.60 -11.79
N PRO A 66 -7.51 -6.73 -11.51
CA PRO A 66 -8.50 -6.92 -12.56
C PRO A 66 -8.60 -5.72 -13.53
N PRO A 67 -8.70 -4.45 -13.06
CA PRO A 67 -8.68 -3.32 -13.97
C PRO A 67 -7.40 -3.25 -14.79
N MET A 68 -6.23 -3.50 -14.19
CA MET A 68 -4.96 -3.46 -14.92
C MET A 68 -4.89 -4.54 -16.00
N VAL A 69 -5.33 -5.78 -15.74
CA VAL A 69 -5.38 -6.85 -16.75
C VAL A 69 -6.27 -6.45 -17.93
N VAL A 70 -7.45 -5.89 -17.65
CA VAL A 70 -8.39 -5.44 -18.70
C VAL A 70 -7.78 -4.32 -19.53
N ASN A 71 -7.19 -3.31 -18.90
CA ASN A 71 -6.57 -2.21 -19.64
C ASN A 71 -5.31 -2.67 -20.40
N CYS A 72 -4.56 -3.65 -19.91
CA CYS A 72 -3.49 -4.30 -20.66
C CYS A 72 -4.02 -4.99 -21.92
N TYR A 73 -5.17 -5.67 -21.85
CA TYR A 73 -5.78 -6.30 -23.01
C TYR A 73 -6.25 -5.28 -24.06
N TYR A 74 -6.81 -4.14 -23.62
CA TYR A 74 -7.25 -3.06 -24.51
C TYR A 74 -6.14 -2.05 -24.87
N GLU A 75 -4.90 -2.28 -24.40
CA GLU A 75 -3.72 -1.42 -24.61
C GLU A 75 -3.87 0.05 -24.13
N THR A 76 -4.97 0.37 -23.45
CA THR A 76 -5.28 1.72 -22.97
C THR A 76 -6.29 1.71 -21.82
N TRP A 77 -6.44 2.84 -21.13
CA TRP A 77 -7.33 2.97 -19.98
C TRP A 77 -8.78 3.17 -20.44
N VAL A 78 -9.61 2.14 -20.29
CA VAL A 78 -10.98 2.11 -20.81
C VAL A 78 -12.07 2.45 -19.79
N PHE A 79 -11.75 2.42 -18.48
CA PHE A 79 -12.75 2.62 -17.41
C PHE A 79 -13.10 4.10 -17.13
N GLY A 80 -12.52 5.03 -17.89
CA GLY A 80 -12.77 6.46 -17.78
C GLY A 80 -12.04 7.14 -16.61
N PRO A 81 -12.15 8.48 -16.50
CA PRO A 81 -11.33 9.28 -15.59
C PRO A 81 -11.60 9.04 -14.09
N LEU A 82 -12.86 8.85 -13.70
CA LEU A 82 -13.22 8.61 -12.31
C LEU A 82 -12.64 7.29 -11.80
N ALA A 83 -12.75 6.22 -12.60
CA ALA A 83 -12.17 4.92 -12.24
C ALA A 83 -10.65 4.99 -12.12
N CYS A 84 -9.97 5.81 -12.95
CA CYS A 84 -8.54 6.05 -12.86
C CYS A 84 -8.13 6.71 -11.54
N GLN A 85 -8.90 7.71 -11.10
CA GLN A 85 -8.67 8.38 -9.81
C GLN A 85 -8.90 7.42 -8.64
N LEU A 86 -9.97 6.63 -8.68
CA LEU A 86 -10.26 5.63 -7.65
C LEU A 86 -9.21 4.50 -7.61
N TYR A 87 -8.73 4.05 -8.78
CA TYR A 87 -7.66 3.06 -8.90
C TYR A 87 -6.37 3.55 -8.23
N ALA A 88 -5.95 4.78 -8.56
CA ALA A 88 -4.73 5.36 -8.02
C ALA A 88 -4.87 5.66 -6.52
N CYS A 89 -6.04 6.17 -6.09
CA CYS A 89 -6.36 6.38 -4.68
C CYS A 89 -6.30 5.08 -3.89
N ALA A 90 -6.93 4.02 -4.37
CA ALA A 90 -6.94 2.71 -3.71
C ALA A 90 -5.54 2.11 -3.62
N GLY A 91 -4.78 2.14 -4.73
CA GLY A 91 -3.40 1.64 -4.73
C GLY A 91 -2.50 2.41 -3.76
N SER A 92 -2.62 3.74 -3.74
CA SER A 92 -1.89 4.58 -2.80
C SER A 92 -2.32 4.33 -1.35
N LEU A 93 -3.61 4.10 -1.10
CA LEU A 93 -4.17 3.83 0.23
C LEU A 93 -3.63 2.53 0.81
N PHE A 94 -3.76 1.43 0.07
CA PHE A 94 -3.27 0.13 0.53
C PHE A 94 -1.74 0.10 0.62
N GLY A 95 -1.02 0.74 -0.31
CA GLY A 95 0.44 0.87 -0.21
C GLY A 95 0.88 1.63 1.05
N CYS A 96 0.21 2.75 1.36
CA CYS A 96 0.46 3.52 2.58
C CYS A 96 0.10 2.73 3.85
N ALA A 97 -1.03 2.02 3.84
CA ALA A 97 -1.44 1.19 4.97
C ALA A 97 -0.46 0.04 5.22
N SER A 98 0.04 -0.62 4.17
CA SER A 98 1.00 -1.72 4.27
C SER A 98 2.34 -1.25 4.83
N ILE A 99 2.92 -0.15 4.34
CA ILE A 99 4.22 0.34 4.85
C ILE A 99 4.14 0.81 6.31
N TRP A 100 3.07 1.51 6.69
CA TRP A 100 2.88 1.92 8.08
C TRP A 100 2.59 0.72 8.99
N THR A 101 1.90 -0.30 8.50
CA THR A 101 1.73 -1.55 9.24
C THR A 101 3.08 -2.23 9.47
N MET A 102 3.95 -2.31 8.44
CA MET A 102 5.31 -2.82 8.58
C MET A 102 6.12 -2.04 9.62
N THR A 103 6.04 -0.70 9.61
CA THR A 103 6.69 0.14 10.62
C THR A 103 6.21 -0.16 12.03
N MET A 104 4.89 -0.34 12.23
CA MET A 104 4.34 -0.65 13.54
C MET A 104 4.71 -2.08 13.99
N ILE A 105 4.84 -3.03 13.07
CA ILE A 105 5.38 -4.37 13.36
C ILE A 105 6.84 -4.27 13.82
N ALA A 106 7.68 -3.53 13.10
CA ALA A 106 9.09 -3.33 13.47
C ALA A 106 9.21 -2.68 14.86
N PHE A 107 8.38 -1.68 15.15
CA PHE A 107 8.34 -1.03 16.45
C PHE A 107 7.84 -1.95 17.59
N ASP A 108 6.86 -2.81 17.31
CA ASP A 108 6.42 -3.85 18.27
C ASP A 108 7.57 -4.81 18.59
N ARG A 109 8.27 -5.32 17.56
CA ARG A 109 9.44 -6.19 17.73
C ARG A 109 10.53 -5.50 18.56
N TYR A 110 10.82 -4.24 18.28
CA TYR A 110 11.79 -3.45 19.04
C TYR A 110 11.40 -3.35 20.52
N ASN A 111 10.14 -3.02 20.84
CA ASN A 111 9.69 -2.92 22.23
C ASN A 111 9.75 -4.27 22.96
N VAL A 112 9.41 -5.37 22.29
CA VAL A 112 9.44 -6.71 22.91
C VAL A 112 10.88 -7.18 23.15
N ILE A 113 11.77 -7.00 22.18
CA ILE A 113 13.14 -7.54 22.23
C ILE A 113 14.07 -6.65 23.05
N VAL A 114 14.12 -5.35 22.74
CA VAL A 114 15.13 -4.44 23.30
C VAL A 114 14.74 -3.94 24.69
N LYS A 115 13.46 -3.59 24.88
CA LYS A 115 12.98 -3.08 26.17
C LYS A 115 12.52 -4.17 27.13
N GLY A 116 12.20 -5.37 26.63
CA GLY A 116 11.85 -6.53 27.44
C GLY A 116 10.79 -6.22 28.51
N ILE A 117 11.11 -6.50 29.78
CA ILE A 117 10.22 -6.32 30.94
C ILE A 117 9.87 -4.83 31.19
N ALA A 118 10.70 -3.89 30.75
CA ALA A 118 10.43 -2.46 30.88
C ALA A 118 9.39 -1.94 29.87
N ALA A 119 9.07 -2.72 28.82
CA ALA A 119 8.03 -2.37 27.87
C ALA A 119 6.64 -2.75 28.39
N LYS A 120 5.70 -1.81 28.30
CA LYS A 120 4.28 -2.11 28.49
C LYS A 120 3.82 -3.06 27.36
N PRO A 121 3.33 -4.28 27.68
CA PRO A 121 2.89 -5.21 26.65
C PRO A 121 1.75 -4.63 25.84
N MET A 122 1.77 -4.86 24.52
CA MET A 122 0.72 -4.41 23.64
C MET A 122 -0.60 -5.12 23.99
N THR A 123 -1.66 -4.34 24.21
CA THR A 123 -3.01 -4.88 24.42
C THR A 123 -3.74 -4.99 23.08
N ILE A 124 -4.77 -5.83 23.00
CA ILE A 124 -5.62 -5.97 21.80
C ILE A 124 -6.21 -4.61 21.40
N ASN A 125 -6.77 -3.86 22.36
CA ASN A 125 -7.30 -2.51 22.11
C ASN A 125 -6.22 -1.54 21.60
N GLY A 126 -4.99 -1.67 22.11
CA GLY A 126 -3.85 -0.90 21.64
C GLY A 126 -3.42 -1.26 20.21
N ALA A 127 -3.55 -2.53 19.80
CA ALA A 127 -3.29 -2.95 18.42
C ALA A 127 -4.38 -2.41 17.48
N LEU A 128 -5.66 -2.53 17.86
CA LEU A 128 -6.77 -2.00 17.08
C LEU A 128 -6.71 -0.48 16.91
N LEU A 129 -6.35 0.27 17.97
CA LEU A 129 -6.17 1.72 17.88
C LEU A 129 -5.06 2.10 16.90
N ARG A 130 -3.95 1.34 16.87
CA ARG A 130 -2.86 1.55 15.91
C ARG A 130 -3.32 1.28 14.49
N VAL A 131 -4.04 0.18 14.26
CA VAL A 131 -4.64 -0.13 12.95
C VAL A 131 -5.56 1.02 12.50
N LEU A 132 -6.48 1.47 13.35
CA LEU A 132 -7.35 2.60 13.03
C LEU A 132 -6.56 3.87 12.72
N GLY A 133 -5.49 4.15 13.47
CA GLY A 133 -4.59 5.27 13.21
C GLY A 133 -3.90 5.18 11.86
N ILE A 134 -3.43 3.98 11.47
CA ILE A 134 -2.82 3.74 10.16
C ILE A 134 -3.84 4.04 9.05
N TRP A 135 -5.05 3.48 9.11
CA TRP A 135 -6.06 3.71 8.09
C TRP A 135 -6.49 5.17 8.00
N ALA A 136 -6.69 5.85 9.14
CA ALA A 136 -7.02 7.27 9.16
C ALA A 136 -5.90 8.13 8.56
N PHE A 137 -4.64 7.83 8.90
CA PHE A 137 -3.47 8.50 8.34
C PHE A 137 -3.39 8.28 6.82
N SER A 138 -3.45 7.03 6.36
CA SER A 138 -3.37 6.69 4.94
C SER A 138 -4.52 7.31 4.14
N LEU A 139 -5.74 7.30 4.66
CA LEU A 139 -6.89 7.97 4.03
C LEU A 139 -6.68 9.48 3.93
N SER A 140 -6.18 10.13 4.99
CA SER A 140 -5.98 11.59 4.99
C SER A 140 -5.04 12.06 3.87
N TRP A 141 -4.01 11.28 3.57
CA TRP A 141 -3.06 11.58 2.50
C TRP A 141 -3.60 11.23 1.11
N THR A 142 -4.21 10.05 0.97
CA THR A 142 -4.61 9.51 -0.35
C THR A 142 -5.87 10.15 -0.91
N ILE A 143 -6.67 10.77 -0.05
CA ILE A 143 -7.83 11.56 -0.47
C ILE A 143 -7.44 12.96 -0.97
N ALA A 144 -6.30 13.51 -0.54
CA ALA A 144 -5.91 14.89 -0.87
C ALA A 144 -5.85 15.17 -2.39
N PRO A 145 -5.35 14.27 -3.26
CA PRO A 145 -5.38 14.47 -4.72
C PRO A 145 -6.79 14.47 -5.33
N LEU A 146 -7.78 13.89 -4.66
CA LEU A 146 -9.19 13.95 -5.11
C LEU A 146 -9.80 15.34 -4.85
N PHE A 147 -9.28 16.08 -3.86
CA PHE A 147 -9.72 17.43 -3.50
C PHE A 147 -8.81 18.54 -4.05
N GLY A 148 -7.87 18.21 -4.94
CA GLY A 148 -7.06 19.18 -5.66
C GLY A 148 -5.66 19.46 -5.09
N TRP A 149 -5.24 18.78 -4.02
CA TRP A 149 -3.84 18.80 -3.58
C TRP A 149 -3.11 17.57 -4.09
N GLY A 150 -2.54 17.69 -5.29
CA GLY A 150 -2.10 16.54 -6.08
C GLY A 150 -3.09 16.24 -7.21
N ARG A 151 -2.72 15.30 -8.09
CA ARG A 151 -3.61 14.80 -9.14
C ARG A 151 -3.33 13.33 -9.41
N TYR A 152 -4.38 12.56 -9.67
CA TYR A 152 -4.26 11.19 -10.18
C TYR A 152 -4.48 11.17 -11.69
N VAL A 153 -3.55 10.56 -12.42
CA VAL A 153 -3.53 10.50 -13.89
C VAL A 153 -3.08 9.12 -14.37
N PRO A 154 -3.41 8.73 -15.62
CA PRO A 154 -2.83 7.54 -16.23
C PRO A 154 -1.30 7.63 -16.27
N GLU A 155 -0.65 6.51 -15.98
CA GLU A 155 0.80 6.39 -16.11
C GLU A 155 1.23 6.34 -17.59
N GLY A 156 2.54 6.41 -17.83
CA GLY A 156 3.09 6.44 -19.19
C GLY A 156 2.74 5.21 -20.05
N ASN A 157 2.38 4.08 -19.43
CA ASN A 157 1.91 2.88 -20.12
C ASN A 157 0.42 2.91 -20.48
N MET A 158 -0.32 3.95 -20.06
CA MET A 158 -1.75 4.15 -20.26
C MET A 158 -2.65 3.01 -19.77
N THR A 159 -2.13 2.07 -18.97
CA THR A 159 -2.87 0.88 -18.49
C THR A 159 -3.04 0.83 -16.98
N ALA A 160 -2.33 1.70 -16.26
CA ALA A 160 -2.47 1.95 -14.83
C ALA A 160 -2.62 3.45 -14.57
N CYS A 161 -3.07 3.80 -13.36
CA CYS A 161 -3.17 5.17 -12.90
C CYS A 161 -2.41 5.37 -11.60
N GLY A 162 -1.78 6.54 -11.48
CA GLY A 162 -0.91 6.89 -10.36
C GLY A 162 -0.93 8.39 -10.08
N THR A 163 -0.09 8.83 -9.14
CA THR A 163 0.10 10.26 -8.82
C THR A 163 0.82 10.98 -9.97
N ASP A 164 0.40 12.20 -10.29
CA ASP A 164 1.01 13.02 -11.33
C ASP A 164 2.34 13.61 -10.86
N TYR A 165 3.43 12.93 -11.22
CA TYR A 165 4.81 13.35 -10.94
C TYR A 165 5.46 14.14 -12.08
N PHE A 166 4.77 14.34 -13.20
CA PHE A 166 5.30 15.11 -14.33
C PHE A 166 4.93 16.59 -14.24
N ASP A 167 3.74 16.89 -13.73
CA ASP A 167 3.32 18.27 -13.57
C ASP A 167 4.17 19.03 -12.54
N LYS A 168 4.61 20.23 -12.93
CA LYS A 168 5.53 21.07 -12.17
C LYS A 168 4.83 22.14 -11.34
N THR A 169 3.50 22.12 -11.29
CA THR A 169 2.73 23.00 -10.41
C THR A 169 3.12 22.81 -8.95
N TRP A 170 3.08 23.90 -8.18
CA TRP A 170 3.44 23.88 -6.76
C TRP A 170 2.54 22.95 -5.94
N ALA A 171 1.26 22.82 -6.31
CA ALA A 171 0.33 21.90 -5.65
C ALA A 171 0.78 20.43 -5.78
N ASN A 172 1.13 19.98 -7.00
CA ASN A 172 1.56 18.59 -7.23
C ASN A 172 2.95 18.32 -6.63
N ARG A 173 3.89 19.24 -6.79
CA ARG A 173 5.24 19.11 -6.20
C ARG A 173 5.23 19.05 -4.68
N SER A 174 4.46 19.94 -4.03
CA SER A 174 4.35 19.93 -2.57
C SER A 174 3.71 18.64 -2.08
N TYR A 175 2.61 18.20 -2.70
CA TYR A 175 1.96 16.94 -2.36
C TYR A 175 2.94 15.76 -2.43
N ILE A 176 3.66 15.60 -3.55
CA ILE A 176 4.61 14.49 -3.72
C ILE A 176 5.72 14.54 -2.68
N LEU A 177 6.26 15.73 -2.39
CA LEU A 177 7.34 15.88 -1.42
C LEU A 177 6.89 15.53 0.00
N PHE A 178 5.75 16.07 0.46
CA PHE A 178 5.21 15.75 1.77
C PHE A 178 4.77 14.29 1.88
N TYR A 179 4.12 13.77 0.84
CA TYR A 179 3.70 12.37 0.78
C TYR A 179 4.91 11.41 0.82
N SER A 180 6.00 11.74 0.12
CA SER A 180 7.24 10.95 0.15
C SER A 180 7.91 10.97 1.52
N ILE A 181 7.93 12.12 2.20
CA ILE A 181 8.45 12.21 3.57
C ILE A 181 7.61 11.34 4.51
N ALA A 182 6.29 11.48 4.44
CA ALA A 182 5.33 10.80 5.32
C ALA A 182 5.23 9.29 5.07
N CYS A 183 5.26 8.84 3.82
CA CYS A 183 4.94 7.46 3.45
C CYS A 183 6.14 6.65 2.96
N TYR A 184 7.32 7.27 2.83
CA TYR A 184 8.54 6.58 2.42
C TYR A 184 9.69 6.83 3.42
N TYR A 185 10.15 8.07 3.55
CA TYR A 185 11.34 8.37 4.35
C TYR A 185 11.12 8.13 5.86
N MET A 186 10.02 8.62 6.42
CA MET A 186 9.73 8.44 7.84
C MET A 186 9.56 6.95 8.21
N PRO A 187 8.75 6.13 7.50
CA PRO A 187 8.71 4.69 7.70
C PRO A 187 10.08 4.02 7.61
N LEU A 188 10.88 4.38 6.59
CA LEU A 188 12.21 3.82 6.38
C LEU A 188 13.14 4.09 7.57
N PHE A 189 13.22 5.35 8.03
CA PHE A 189 14.06 5.71 9.18
C PHE A 189 13.62 5.00 10.46
N LEU A 190 12.31 4.87 10.70
CA LEU A 190 11.78 4.18 11.87
C LEU A 190 12.07 2.67 11.84
N ILE A 191 11.99 2.05 10.67
CA ILE A 191 12.34 0.64 10.48
C ILE A 191 13.85 0.45 10.72
N ILE A 192 14.70 1.26 10.08
CA ILE A 192 16.16 1.18 10.26
C ILE A 192 16.53 1.35 11.73
N TYR A 193 15.98 2.36 12.40
CA TYR A 193 16.19 2.59 13.83
C TYR A 193 15.79 1.35 14.64
N SER A 194 14.59 0.83 14.43
CA SER A 194 14.08 -0.33 15.17
C SER A 194 14.99 -1.56 15.00
N TYR A 195 15.40 -1.87 13.77
CA TYR A 195 16.25 -3.03 13.48
C TYR A 195 17.70 -2.84 13.92
N PHE A 196 18.25 -1.63 13.85
CA PHE A 196 19.60 -1.35 14.32
C PHE A 196 19.78 -1.71 15.80
N PHE A 197 18.85 -1.26 16.65
CA PHE A 197 18.89 -1.57 18.09
C PHE A 197 18.43 -2.99 18.44
N ILE A 198 17.75 -3.71 17.54
CA ILE A 198 17.44 -5.13 17.75
C ILE A 198 18.70 -5.99 17.57
N VAL A 199 19.58 -5.61 16.63
CA VAL A 199 20.79 -6.37 16.30
C VAL A 199 21.95 -6.03 17.23
N GLN A 200 22.01 -4.79 17.72
CA GLN A 200 23.01 -4.33 18.69
C GLN A 200 22.80 -4.95 20.07
#